data_AF-A0A170WNP2-F1
#
_entry.id   AF-A0A170WNP2-F1
#
_cell.length_a   1.000
_cell.length_b   1.000
_cell.length_c   1.000
_cell.angle_alpha   90.00
_cell.angle_beta   90.00
_cell.angle_gamma   90.00
#
_symmetry.space_group_name_H-M   'P 1'
#
loop_
_entity.id
_entity.type
_entity.pdbx_description
1 polymer ?
#
loop_
_entity_poly.entity_id
_entity_poly.type
_entity_poly.pdbx_seq_one_letter_code
_entity_poly.pdbx_strand_id
1 'polypeptide(L)'
;MQTNTPPRSTIRLTRRGRLALVVSGAVLAGTAVVVPLLTLDSDTAGGGPARPRTLVIPEGWRAGQVYAAIDKALALPPGTTKQSLAKAELKLPAAAGGNPEGYLFPSTYPVDDKTTPQSLLAAMVEKADKKFNAAPVAAGAQRTSMNTYQAVTIASIVQAESATKADMAKVARVVLNRLERGMPLQMDSILNYGLGRTAAARVNANDIQVDNPYNSYQRMGLPPTPIDNPGEDALRAVMNPAPGDWLYFVMVKPGDTRFTADYAEHQRNLAEAAAHRQSRSPQSAT
;
A
#
# COMPACT_ATOMS: atom_id res chain seq x y z
N MET A 1 14.66 40.36 -17.72
CA MET A 1 15.69 40.88 -16.81
C MET A 1 15.43 40.33 -15.41
N GLN A 2 16.40 39.58 -14.88
CA GLN A 2 16.61 39.13 -13.49
C GLN A 2 15.53 38.30 -12.78
N THR A 3 15.68 36.97 -12.90
CA THR A 3 15.14 35.95 -11.99
C THR A 3 16.13 35.75 -10.82
N ASN A 4 15.75 36.15 -9.61
CA ASN A 4 16.53 35.89 -8.39
C ASN A 4 16.08 34.56 -7.77
N THR A 5 16.79 33.49 -8.12
CA THR A 5 16.71 32.18 -7.46
C THR A 5 17.91 32.06 -6.51
N PRO A 6 17.74 31.87 -5.19
CA PRO A 6 18.87 31.67 -4.29
C PRO A 6 19.51 30.27 -4.48
N PRO A 7 20.83 30.13 -4.27
CA PRO A 7 21.58 28.93 -4.61
C PRO A 7 21.35 27.78 -3.62
N ARG A 8 21.33 26.55 -4.14
CA ARG A 8 21.35 25.30 -3.37
C ARG A 8 22.68 25.15 -2.63
N SER A 9 22.68 25.28 -1.30
CA SER A 9 23.83 24.93 -0.48
C SER A 9 23.93 23.41 -0.32
N THR A 10 25.00 22.83 -0.85
CA THR A 10 25.40 21.44 -0.60
C THR A 10 25.89 21.29 0.83
N ILE A 11 25.18 20.55 1.68
CA ILE A 11 25.71 20.11 2.98
C ILE A 11 26.66 18.94 2.71
N ARG A 12 27.97 19.17 2.86
CA ARG A 12 28.98 18.12 2.91
C ARG A 12 28.99 17.52 4.31
N LEU A 13 28.51 16.29 4.48
CA LEU A 13 28.79 15.50 5.68
C LEU A 13 30.20 14.91 5.59
N THR A 14 30.99 15.17 6.62
CA THR A 14 32.37 14.69 6.77
C THR A 14 32.42 13.23 7.21
N ARG A 15 33.38 12.50 6.62
CA ARG A 15 33.86 11.17 7.04
C ARG A 15 34.18 11.14 8.54
N ARG A 16 33.57 10.21 9.28
CA ARG A 16 34.21 9.35 10.29
C ARG A 16 33.21 8.29 10.78
N GLY A 17 33.58 7.02 10.67
CA GLY A 17 32.78 5.88 11.14
C GLY A 17 32.73 4.74 10.12
N ARG A 18 33.86 4.06 9.92
CA ARG A 18 33.98 2.85 9.08
C ARG A 18 33.27 1.66 9.72
N LEU A 19 32.70 0.82 8.85
CA LEU A 19 32.46 -0.63 8.95
C LEU A 19 31.61 -1.19 10.10
N ALA A 20 30.48 -1.81 9.72
CA ALA A 20 30.31 -3.26 9.89
C ALA A 20 29.42 -3.79 8.76
N LEU A 21 30.05 -4.57 7.89
CA LEU A 21 29.45 -5.34 6.81
C LEU A 21 29.05 -6.68 7.41
N VAL A 22 27.76 -7.01 7.42
CA VAL A 22 27.29 -8.39 7.61
C VAL A 22 26.35 -8.72 6.47
N VAL A 23 26.92 -9.46 5.51
CA VAL A 23 26.19 -10.32 4.58
C VAL A 23 25.55 -11.43 5.40
N SER A 24 24.24 -11.65 5.22
CA SER A 24 23.61 -12.97 5.29
C SER A 24 22.13 -12.88 4.91
N GLY A 25 21.69 -13.78 4.03
CA GLY A 25 20.30 -14.21 3.93
C GLY A 25 19.43 -13.46 2.93
N ALA A 26 19.73 -13.60 1.64
CA ALA A 26 18.68 -13.56 0.62
C ALA A 26 17.73 -14.73 0.88
N VAL A 27 16.61 -14.48 1.56
CA VAL A 27 15.42 -15.32 1.36
C VAL A 27 14.71 -14.69 0.18
N LEU A 28 14.85 -15.31 -0.98
CA LEU A 28 13.90 -15.15 -2.07
C LEU A 28 12.56 -15.69 -1.55
N ALA A 29 11.83 -14.86 -0.81
CA ALA A 29 10.43 -15.10 -0.51
C ALA A 29 9.69 -14.85 -1.82
N GLY A 30 9.68 -15.86 -2.69
CA GLY A 30 8.59 -16.04 -3.62
C GLY A 30 7.32 -16.03 -2.79
N THR A 31 6.62 -14.90 -2.79
CA THR A 31 5.35 -14.78 -2.08
C THR A 31 4.39 -15.71 -2.78
N ALA A 32 4.20 -16.91 -2.21
CA ALA A 32 3.11 -17.76 -2.59
C ALA A 32 1.83 -16.96 -2.32
N VAL A 33 1.23 -16.42 -3.39
CA VAL A 33 -0.08 -15.80 -3.33
C VAL A 33 -1.04 -16.93 -2.99
N VAL A 34 -1.34 -17.09 -1.70
CA VAL A 34 -2.39 -17.98 -1.24
C VAL A 34 -3.69 -17.34 -1.68
N VAL A 35 -4.21 -17.79 -2.82
CA VAL A 35 -5.57 -17.48 -3.27
C VAL A 35 -6.49 -18.43 -2.51
N PRO A 36 -7.26 -17.97 -1.53
CA PRO A 36 -8.24 -18.81 -0.86
C PRO A 36 -9.40 -18.97 -1.83
N LEU A 37 -9.40 -20.09 -2.55
CA LEU A 37 -10.58 -20.54 -3.28
C LEU A 37 -11.37 -21.43 -2.33
N LEU A 38 -12.47 -20.90 -1.80
CA LEU A 38 -13.39 -21.69 -0.99
C LEU A 38 -14.28 -22.51 -1.93
N THR A 39 -13.99 -23.80 -2.03
CA THR A 39 -14.89 -24.79 -2.63
C THR A 39 -15.65 -25.48 -1.50
N LEU A 40 -16.97 -25.26 -1.44
CA LEU A 40 -17.83 -26.06 -0.58
C LEU A 40 -18.13 -27.35 -1.31
N ASP A 41 -17.25 -28.34 -1.18
CA ASP A 41 -17.48 -29.68 -1.71
C ASP A 41 -18.61 -30.33 -0.93
N SER A 42 -19.71 -30.60 -1.62
CA SER A 42 -20.67 -31.63 -1.21
C SER A 42 -20.85 -32.52 -2.42
N ASP A 43 -20.38 -33.77 -2.31
CA ASP A 43 -20.77 -34.86 -3.19
C ASP A 43 -22.29 -34.86 -3.33
N THR A 44 -22.78 -34.36 -4.45
CA THR A 44 -24.18 -34.51 -4.85
C THR A 44 -24.18 -34.96 -6.29
N ALA A 45 -24.16 -36.28 -6.44
CA ALA A 45 -24.67 -36.96 -7.62
C ALA A 45 -26.13 -36.51 -7.82
N GLY A 46 -26.35 -35.54 -8.70
CA GLY A 46 -27.69 -35.08 -9.06
C GLY A 46 -27.73 -33.63 -9.53
N GLY A 47 -27.49 -33.42 -10.83
CA GLY A 47 -28.07 -32.41 -11.73
C GLY A 47 -28.44 -31.00 -11.25
N GLY A 48 -27.98 -30.53 -10.10
CA GLY A 48 -28.21 -29.18 -9.60
C GLY A 48 -27.27 -28.17 -10.27
N PRO A 49 -27.63 -26.88 -10.33
CA PRO A 49 -26.71 -25.86 -10.83
C PRO A 49 -25.42 -25.90 -10.01
N ALA A 50 -24.28 -25.95 -10.71
CA ALA A 50 -22.96 -25.87 -10.08
C ALA A 50 -22.94 -24.64 -9.15
N ARG A 51 -22.61 -24.86 -7.87
CA ARG A 51 -22.56 -23.77 -6.89
C ARG A 51 -21.43 -22.81 -7.28
N PRO A 52 -21.64 -21.48 -7.15
CA PRO A 52 -20.64 -20.50 -7.55
C PRO A 52 -19.38 -20.66 -6.70
N ARG A 53 -18.23 -20.81 -7.36
CA ARG A 53 -16.92 -20.71 -6.71
C ARG A 53 -16.70 -19.26 -6.31
N THR A 54 -15.91 -18.99 -5.28
CA THR A 54 -15.65 -17.59 -4.88
C THR A 54 -14.17 -17.27 -4.89
N LEU A 55 -13.80 -16.16 -5.53
CA LEU A 55 -12.48 -15.58 -5.50
C LEU A 55 -12.42 -14.52 -4.38
N VAL A 56 -11.58 -14.75 -3.38
CA VAL A 56 -11.32 -13.77 -2.31
C VAL A 56 -10.09 -12.94 -2.67
N ILE A 57 -10.26 -11.62 -2.69
CA ILE A 57 -9.18 -10.63 -2.86
C ILE A 57 -8.97 -9.91 -1.52
N PRO A 58 -7.83 -10.16 -0.83
CA PRO A 58 -7.49 -9.46 0.40
C PRO A 58 -7.15 -7.97 0.18
N GLU A 59 -7.26 -7.20 1.25
CA GLU A 59 -6.82 -5.80 1.28
C GLU A 59 -5.30 -5.68 1.15
N GLY A 60 -4.82 -4.56 0.60
CA GLY A 60 -3.40 -4.29 0.43
C GLY A 60 -2.73 -5.10 -0.69
N TRP A 61 -3.50 -5.88 -1.47
CA TRP A 61 -2.98 -6.54 -2.65
C TRP A 61 -2.78 -5.54 -3.78
N ARG A 62 -1.66 -5.67 -4.50
CA ARG A 62 -1.38 -4.92 -5.72
C ARG A 62 -2.06 -5.57 -6.92
N ALA A 63 -2.28 -4.79 -7.97
CA ALA A 63 -2.99 -5.22 -9.16
C ALA A 63 -2.35 -6.46 -9.80
N GLY A 64 -1.01 -6.55 -9.79
CA GLY A 64 -0.30 -7.75 -10.25
C GLY A 64 -0.68 -9.04 -9.50
N GLN A 65 -0.92 -8.97 -8.19
CA GLN A 65 -1.37 -10.11 -7.39
C GLN A 65 -2.84 -10.44 -7.68
N VAL A 66 -3.67 -9.42 -7.87
CA VAL A 66 -5.08 -9.59 -8.27
C VAL A 66 -5.16 -10.28 -9.63
N TYR A 67 -4.37 -9.85 -10.63
CA TYR A 67 -4.34 -10.48 -11.95
C TYR A 67 -3.95 -11.96 -11.88
N ALA A 68 -2.89 -12.28 -11.12
CA ALA A 68 -2.46 -13.66 -10.95
C ALA A 68 -3.54 -14.52 -10.25
N ALA A 69 -4.28 -13.94 -9.30
CA ALA A 69 -5.37 -14.65 -8.63
C ALA A 69 -6.58 -14.89 -9.53
N ILE A 70 -6.91 -13.93 -10.40
CA ILE A 70 -7.94 -14.10 -11.43
C ILE A 70 -7.53 -15.18 -12.42
N ASP A 71 -6.30 -15.13 -12.95
CA ASP A 71 -5.78 -16.14 -13.88
C ASP A 71 -5.88 -17.54 -13.26
N LYS A 72 -5.46 -17.68 -12.00
CA LYS A 72 -5.55 -18.95 -11.26
C LYS A 72 -6.99 -19.41 -11.04
N ALA A 73 -7.89 -18.52 -10.62
CA ALA A 73 -9.29 -18.86 -10.35
C ALA A 73 -10.06 -19.30 -11.61
N LEU A 74 -9.67 -18.75 -12.76
CA LEU A 74 -10.26 -19.07 -14.06
C LEU A 74 -9.48 -20.14 -14.84
N ALA A 75 -8.43 -20.73 -14.24
CA ALA A 75 -7.55 -21.71 -14.88
C ALA A 75 -6.96 -21.21 -16.23
N LEU A 76 -6.60 -19.94 -16.29
CA LEU A 76 -6.01 -19.28 -17.47
C LEU A 76 -4.48 -19.26 -17.40
N PRO A 77 -3.79 -19.15 -18.56
CA PRO A 77 -2.36 -18.91 -18.58
C PRO A 77 -1.96 -17.64 -17.80
N PRO A 78 -0.82 -17.64 -17.07
CA PRO A 78 -0.36 -16.46 -16.36
C PRO A 78 -0.20 -15.23 -17.26
N GLY A 79 -0.74 -14.09 -16.82
CA GLY A 79 -0.68 -12.82 -17.53
C GLY A 79 -1.89 -12.54 -18.43
N THR A 80 -2.81 -13.50 -18.58
CA THR A 80 -4.02 -13.34 -19.41
C THR A 80 -4.86 -12.16 -18.94
N THR A 81 -5.10 -12.05 -17.64
CA THR A 81 -5.88 -10.96 -17.05
C THR A 81 -5.23 -9.60 -17.31
N LYS A 82 -3.91 -9.49 -17.13
CA LYS A 82 -3.18 -8.24 -17.40
C LYS A 82 -3.31 -7.81 -18.87
N GLN A 83 -3.24 -8.75 -19.81
CA GLN A 83 -3.41 -8.48 -21.24
C GLN A 83 -4.85 -8.06 -21.59
N SER A 84 -5.83 -8.49 -20.79
CA SER A 84 -7.25 -8.17 -21.00
C SER A 84 -7.64 -6.75 -20.55
N LEU A 85 -6.79 -6.04 -19.79
CA LEU A 85 -7.10 -4.72 -19.24
C LEU A 85 -7.59 -3.72 -20.28
N ALA A 86 -6.91 -3.66 -21.42
CA ALA A 86 -7.27 -2.74 -22.51
C ALA A 86 -8.66 -3.03 -23.10
N LYS A 87 -9.14 -4.27 -22.99
CA LYS A 87 -10.47 -4.70 -23.46
C LYS A 87 -11.54 -4.59 -22.39
N ALA A 88 -11.15 -4.38 -21.13
CA ALA A 88 -12.08 -4.38 -19.99
C ALA A 88 -12.84 -3.05 -19.84
N GLU A 89 -12.42 -1.99 -20.54
CA GLU A 89 -13.05 -0.65 -20.54
C GLU A 89 -13.44 -0.18 -19.13
N LEU A 90 -12.49 -0.33 -18.19
CA LEU A 90 -12.73 -0.05 -16.78
C LEU A 90 -13.11 1.42 -16.57
N LYS A 91 -14.20 1.64 -15.84
CA LYS A 91 -14.70 2.98 -15.46
C LYS A 91 -13.87 3.58 -14.33
N LEU A 92 -12.60 3.87 -14.62
CA LEU A 92 -11.67 4.47 -13.69
C LEU A 92 -11.76 6.01 -13.71
N PRO A 93 -11.41 6.70 -12.62
CA PRO A 93 -11.26 8.15 -12.65
C PRO A 93 -10.20 8.58 -13.67
N ALA A 94 -10.39 9.74 -14.31
CA ALA A 94 -9.46 10.25 -15.31
C ALA A 94 -8.01 10.37 -14.77
N ALA A 95 -7.86 10.74 -13.50
CA ALA A 95 -6.56 10.84 -12.83
C ALA A 95 -5.79 9.51 -12.76
N ALA A 96 -6.48 8.37 -12.88
CA ALA A 96 -5.85 7.06 -12.88
C ALA A 96 -5.11 6.75 -14.19
N GLY A 97 -5.39 7.47 -15.29
CA GLY A 97 -4.72 7.25 -16.57
C GLY A 97 -4.83 5.82 -17.11
N GLY A 98 -5.91 5.11 -16.75
CA GLY A 98 -6.12 3.69 -17.10
C GLY A 98 -5.42 2.67 -16.18
N ASN A 99 -4.68 3.11 -15.16
CA ASN A 99 -4.11 2.21 -14.14
C ASN A 99 -5.16 1.86 -13.07
N PRO A 100 -5.57 0.60 -12.91
CA PRO A 100 -6.60 0.22 -11.94
C PRO A 100 -6.08 0.08 -10.50
N GLU A 101 -4.79 0.29 -10.24
CA GLU A 101 -4.24 0.24 -8.87
C GLU A 101 -5.01 1.20 -7.94
N GLY A 102 -5.44 0.69 -6.79
CA GLY A 102 -6.32 1.38 -5.85
C GLY A 102 -7.81 1.13 -6.06
N TYR A 103 -8.22 0.59 -7.22
CA TYR A 103 -9.63 0.42 -7.61
C TYR A 103 -10.03 -1.03 -7.82
N LEU A 104 -9.12 -2.00 -7.72
CA LEU A 104 -9.46 -3.41 -7.70
C LEU A 104 -9.91 -3.81 -6.29
N PHE A 105 -11.13 -3.41 -5.93
CA PHE A 105 -11.61 -3.39 -4.55
C PHE A 105 -11.47 -4.77 -3.84
N PRO A 106 -10.91 -4.82 -2.61
CA PRO A 106 -10.82 -6.04 -1.82
C PRO A 106 -12.20 -6.57 -1.42
N SER A 107 -12.53 -7.79 -1.83
CA SER A 107 -13.80 -8.44 -1.50
C SER A 107 -13.76 -9.90 -1.94
N THR A 108 -14.80 -10.65 -1.57
CA THR A 108 -15.17 -11.90 -2.21
C THR A 108 -15.99 -11.62 -3.47
N TYR A 109 -15.66 -12.32 -4.56
CA TYR A 109 -16.32 -12.24 -5.87
C TYR A 109 -16.79 -13.63 -6.31
N PRO A 110 -18.04 -13.78 -6.76
CA PRO A 110 -18.50 -15.05 -7.33
C PRO A 110 -17.81 -15.31 -8.67
N VAL A 111 -17.57 -16.58 -8.94
CA VAL A 111 -16.93 -17.12 -10.15
C VAL A 111 -17.76 -18.32 -10.60
N ASP A 112 -18.25 -18.22 -11.82
CA ASP A 112 -18.97 -19.26 -12.55
C ASP A 112 -18.32 -19.52 -13.92
N ASP A 113 -18.91 -20.41 -14.71
CA ASP A 113 -18.38 -20.81 -16.02
C ASP A 113 -18.44 -19.70 -17.08
N LYS A 114 -19.20 -18.62 -16.84
CA LYS A 114 -19.32 -17.47 -17.73
C LYS A 114 -18.41 -16.31 -17.31
N THR A 115 -17.75 -16.43 -16.17
CA THR A 115 -16.92 -15.37 -15.59
C THR A 115 -15.65 -15.18 -16.41
N THR A 116 -15.37 -13.94 -16.80
CA THR A 116 -14.18 -13.56 -17.56
C THR A 116 -13.26 -12.68 -16.72
N PRO A 117 -11.97 -12.54 -17.09
CA PRO A 117 -11.09 -11.57 -16.44
C PRO A 117 -11.66 -10.15 -16.45
N GLN A 118 -12.24 -9.74 -17.58
CA GLN A 118 -12.81 -8.41 -17.76
C GLN A 118 -14.02 -8.19 -16.85
N SER A 119 -14.92 -9.18 -16.74
CA SER A 119 -16.10 -9.05 -15.88
C SER A 119 -15.72 -8.95 -14.40
N LEU A 120 -14.69 -9.69 -13.95
CA LEU A 120 -14.18 -9.57 -12.58
C LEU A 120 -13.54 -8.22 -12.32
N LEU A 121 -12.66 -7.74 -13.21
CA LEU A 121 -12.04 -6.43 -13.06
C LEU A 121 -13.08 -5.30 -13.05
N ALA A 122 -14.07 -5.36 -13.94
CA ALA A 122 -15.15 -4.38 -13.98
C ALA A 122 -15.98 -4.40 -12.69
N ALA A 123 -16.32 -5.59 -12.16
CA ALA A 123 -17.03 -5.73 -10.90
C ALA A 123 -16.24 -5.20 -9.70
N MET A 124 -14.92 -5.37 -9.69
CA MET A 124 -14.04 -4.81 -8.66
C MET A 124 -14.04 -3.28 -8.69
N VAL A 125 -13.91 -2.69 -9.89
CA VAL A 125 -13.92 -1.22 -10.08
C VAL A 125 -15.29 -0.63 -9.74
N GLU A 126 -16.39 -1.27 -10.15
CA GLU A 126 -17.74 -0.84 -9.79
C GLU A 126 -17.96 -0.87 -8.27
N LYS A 127 -17.43 -1.89 -7.60
CA LYS A 127 -17.50 -1.97 -6.13
C LYS A 127 -16.65 -0.88 -5.47
N ALA A 128 -15.45 -0.60 -5.99
CA ALA A 128 -14.63 0.53 -5.53
C ALA A 128 -15.40 1.85 -5.64
N ASP A 129 -15.98 2.12 -6.81
CA ASP A 129 -16.75 3.35 -7.05
C ASP A 129 -17.91 3.50 -6.06
N LYS A 130 -18.71 2.44 -5.86
CA LYS A 130 -19.79 2.44 -4.86
C LYS A 130 -19.27 2.70 -3.45
N LYS A 131 -18.17 2.06 -3.05
CA LYS A 131 -17.64 2.16 -1.69
C LYS A 131 -16.97 3.48 -1.41
N PHE A 132 -16.22 4.00 -2.36
CA PHE A 132 -15.47 5.24 -2.22
C PHE A 132 -16.38 6.47 -2.32
N ASN A 133 -17.48 6.39 -3.09
CA ASN A 133 -18.46 7.47 -3.18
C ASN A 133 -19.55 7.40 -2.08
N ALA A 134 -19.78 6.23 -1.46
CA ALA A 134 -20.77 6.09 -0.38
C ALA A 134 -20.22 6.44 1.01
N ALA A 135 -18.91 6.54 1.19
CA ALA A 135 -18.32 6.88 2.49
C ALA A 135 -18.78 8.29 2.90
N PRO A 136 -19.59 8.43 3.98
CA PRO A 136 -20.07 9.74 4.41
C PRO A 136 -18.87 10.56 4.86
N VAL A 137 -18.62 11.63 4.11
CA VAL A 137 -17.66 12.67 4.48
C VAL A 137 -18.18 13.31 5.76
N ALA A 138 -17.57 13.00 6.91
CA ALA A 138 -17.92 13.73 8.12
C ALA A 138 -17.61 15.21 7.86
N ALA A 139 -18.59 16.06 8.12
CA ALA A 139 -18.47 17.49 7.97
C ALA A 139 -17.43 18.03 8.96
N GLY A 140 -16.18 18.11 8.51
CA GLY A 140 -15.07 18.74 9.21
C GLY A 140 -14.39 19.75 8.29
N ALA A 141 -13.97 20.88 8.85
CA ALA A 141 -13.50 22.08 8.17
C ALA A 141 -12.25 21.92 7.26
N GLN A 142 -11.71 20.70 7.09
CA GLN A 142 -10.59 20.41 6.18
C GLN A 142 -11.09 19.94 4.81
N ARG A 143 -12.09 20.64 4.26
CA ARG A 143 -12.54 20.53 2.87
C ARG A 143 -11.49 21.13 1.91
N THR A 144 -10.21 20.91 2.16
CA THR A 144 -9.11 21.43 1.35
C THR A 144 -8.89 20.50 0.17
N SER A 145 -9.74 20.65 -0.86
CA SER A 145 -9.45 20.30 -2.26
C SER A 145 -8.99 18.87 -2.60
N MET A 146 -9.09 17.90 -1.68
CA MET A 146 -8.67 16.52 -1.95
C MET A 146 -9.70 15.81 -2.80
N ASN A 147 -9.31 15.40 -4.00
CA ASN A 147 -10.19 14.61 -4.87
C ASN A 147 -10.19 13.12 -4.42
N THR A 148 -11.22 12.37 -4.84
CA THR A 148 -11.36 10.94 -4.50
C THR A 148 -10.13 10.11 -4.85
N TYR A 149 -9.48 10.40 -5.98
CA TYR A 149 -8.27 9.69 -6.39
C TYR A 149 -7.11 9.90 -5.40
N GLN A 150 -6.88 11.13 -4.94
CA GLN A 150 -5.89 11.43 -3.91
C GLN A 150 -6.21 10.76 -2.59
N ALA A 151 -7.49 10.73 -2.20
CA ALA A 151 -7.93 10.03 -1.00
C ALA A 151 -7.64 8.52 -1.07
N VAL A 152 -7.91 7.88 -2.22
CA VAL A 152 -7.57 6.47 -2.47
C VAL A 152 -6.05 6.26 -2.47
N THR A 153 -5.27 7.19 -3.04
CA THR A 153 -3.80 7.14 -2.97
C THR A 153 -3.31 7.16 -1.53
N ILE A 154 -3.83 8.07 -0.68
CA ILE A 154 -3.46 8.09 0.74
C ILE A 154 -3.94 6.82 1.44
N ALA A 155 -5.14 6.34 1.13
CA ALA A 155 -5.68 5.12 1.72
C ALA A 155 -4.78 3.91 1.41
N SER A 156 -4.22 3.82 0.20
CA SER A 156 -3.26 2.75 -0.15
C SER A 156 -1.95 2.84 0.66
N ILE A 157 -1.47 4.06 0.96
CA ILE A 157 -0.31 4.25 1.83
C ILE A 157 -0.66 3.83 3.26
N VAL A 158 -1.83 4.26 3.77
CA VAL A 158 -2.32 3.90 5.11
C VAL A 158 -2.50 2.39 5.25
N GLN A 159 -3.06 1.73 4.24
CA GLN A 159 -3.23 0.27 4.21
C GLN A 159 -1.88 -0.44 4.33
N ALA A 160 -0.87 0.00 3.57
CA ALA A 160 0.45 -0.61 3.56
C ALA A 160 1.26 -0.37 4.86
N GLU A 161 1.03 0.74 5.54
CA GLU A 161 1.81 1.15 6.73
C GLU A 161 1.17 0.73 8.06
N SER A 162 -0.11 0.35 8.06
CA SER A 162 -0.86 0.11 9.30
C SER A 162 -0.99 -1.37 9.62
N ALA A 163 -0.62 -1.75 10.84
CA ALA A 163 -0.84 -3.11 11.34
C ALA A 163 -2.27 -3.33 11.87
N THR A 164 -2.95 -2.26 12.28
CA THR A 164 -4.28 -2.32 12.90
C THR A 164 -5.18 -1.19 12.41
N LYS A 165 -6.50 -1.38 12.50
CA LYS A 165 -7.49 -0.33 12.19
C LYS A 165 -7.33 0.92 13.06
N ALA A 166 -6.90 0.76 14.31
CA ALA A 166 -6.64 1.87 15.21
C ALA A 166 -5.42 2.70 14.77
N ASP A 167 -4.38 2.03 14.26
CA ASP A 167 -3.20 2.70 13.72
C ASP A 167 -3.53 3.45 12.43
N MET A 168 -4.44 2.93 11.58
CA MET A 168 -4.81 3.56 10.31
C MET A 168 -5.21 5.04 10.47
N ALA A 169 -6.04 5.37 11.47
CA ALA A 169 -6.48 6.75 11.69
C ALA A 169 -5.33 7.70 12.12
N LYS A 170 -4.34 7.18 12.85
CA LYS A 170 -3.15 7.95 13.26
C LYS A 170 -2.11 8.05 12.14
N VAL A 171 -1.91 6.97 11.37
CA VAL A 171 -1.05 6.97 10.17
C VAL A 171 -1.61 7.93 9.13
N ALA A 172 -2.92 7.91 8.88
CA ALA A 172 -3.59 8.87 8.01
C ALA A 172 -3.32 10.31 8.47
N ARG A 173 -3.42 10.57 9.79
CA ARG A 173 -3.08 11.89 10.35
C ARG A 173 -1.62 12.28 10.09
N VAL A 174 -0.67 11.37 10.27
CA VAL A 174 0.75 11.64 9.97
C VAL A 174 0.96 11.99 8.50
N VAL A 175 0.37 11.22 7.58
CA VAL A 175 0.47 11.48 6.13
C VAL A 175 -0.09 12.86 5.80
N LEU A 176 -1.29 13.18 6.28
CA LEU A 176 -1.93 14.49 6.05
C LEU A 176 -1.10 15.63 6.64
N ASN A 177 -0.64 15.52 7.89
CA ASN A 177 0.19 16.54 8.54
C ASN A 177 1.50 16.80 7.77
N ARG A 178 2.14 15.74 7.24
CA ARG A 178 3.35 15.88 6.41
C ARG A 178 3.05 16.59 5.09
N LEU A 179 1.95 16.23 4.42
CA LEU A 179 1.53 16.88 3.17
C LEU A 179 1.23 18.37 3.39
N GLU A 180 0.48 18.70 4.44
CA GLU A 180 0.15 20.08 4.83
C GLU A 180 1.40 20.92 5.11
N ARG A 181 2.44 20.31 5.71
CA ARG A 181 3.72 20.97 6.01
C ARG A 181 4.73 20.91 4.85
N GLY A 182 4.35 20.35 3.70
CA GLY A 182 5.26 20.16 2.58
C GLY A 182 6.48 19.30 2.92
N MET A 183 6.33 18.33 3.83
CA MET A 183 7.38 17.36 4.20
C MET A 183 7.36 16.15 3.27
N PRO A 184 8.51 15.51 3.01
CA PRO A 184 8.55 14.24 2.29
C PRO A 184 7.89 13.14 3.13
N LEU A 185 7.15 12.23 2.48
CA LEU A 185 6.43 11.16 3.20
C LEU A 185 7.38 10.13 3.81
N GLN A 186 8.49 9.81 3.13
CA GLN A 186 9.54 8.89 3.62
C GLN A 186 9.00 7.52 4.04
N MET A 187 8.15 6.93 3.20
CA MET A 187 7.53 5.62 3.45
C MET A 187 8.19 4.55 2.59
N ASP A 188 8.65 3.48 3.23
CA ASP A 188 9.27 2.32 2.57
C ASP A 188 8.31 1.64 1.60
N SER A 189 7.03 1.53 1.97
CA SER A 189 5.98 0.93 1.15
C SER A 189 5.88 1.57 -0.24
N ILE A 190 5.97 2.91 -0.30
CA ILE A 190 5.89 3.69 -1.55
C ILE A 190 7.12 3.39 -2.43
N LEU A 191 8.33 3.44 -1.86
CA LEU A 191 9.55 3.17 -2.62
C LEU A 191 9.59 1.70 -3.10
N ASN A 192 9.21 0.76 -2.24
CA ASN A 192 9.13 -0.65 -2.59
C ASN A 192 8.13 -0.90 -3.72
N TYR A 193 7.02 -0.15 -3.80
CA TYR A 193 6.12 -0.19 -4.95
C TYR A 193 6.83 0.19 -6.24
N GLY A 194 7.50 1.35 -6.26
CA GLY A 194 8.23 1.81 -7.44
C GLY A 194 9.40 0.93 -7.85
N LEU A 195 9.96 0.16 -6.92
CA LEU A 195 11.03 -0.81 -7.17
C LEU A 195 10.52 -2.22 -7.52
N GLY A 196 9.21 -2.44 -7.54
CA GLY A 196 8.61 -3.76 -7.81
C GLY A 196 8.88 -4.79 -6.71
N ARG A 197 9.24 -4.36 -5.49
CA ARG A 197 9.51 -5.21 -4.34
C ARG A 197 8.27 -5.37 -3.47
N THR A 198 8.23 -6.39 -2.61
CA THR A 198 7.15 -6.53 -1.62
C THR A 198 7.13 -5.32 -0.68
N ALA A 199 5.94 -4.95 -0.16
CA ALA A 199 5.81 -3.79 0.72
C ALA A 199 6.70 -3.88 1.98
N ALA A 200 6.88 -5.09 2.51
CA ALA A 200 7.71 -5.37 3.68
C ALA A 200 9.22 -5.51 3.39
N ALA A 201 9.66 -5.33 2.14
CA ALA A 201 11.08 -5.40 1.82
C ALA A 201 11.85 -4.30 2.55
N ARG A 202 13.00 -4.64 3.13
CA ARG A 202 13.83 -3.64 3.82
C ARG A 202 14.42 -2.66 2.80
N VAL A 203 14.16 -1.37 3.00
CA VAL A 203 14.82 -0.29 2.27
C VAL A 203 16.17 0.02 2.92
N ASN A 204 17.20 0.20 2.10
CA ASN A 204 18.54 0.57 2.55
C ASN A 204 18.96 1.97 2.08
N ALA A 205 20.13 2.44 2.53
CA ALA A 205 20.64 3.77 2.22
C ALA A 205 20.87 4.02 0.71
N ASN A 206 21.16 2.98 -0.07
CA ASN A 206 21.31 3.12 -1.52
C ASN A 206 19.95 3.20 -2.22
N ASP A 207 18.96 2.46 -1.73
CA ASP A 207 17.60 2.48 -2.29
C ASP A 207 16.98 3.89 -2.23
N ILE A 208 17.15 4.60 -1.11
CA ILE A 208 16.59 5.96 -0.94
C ILE A 208 17.27 7.01 -1.83
N GLN A 209 18.39 6.67 -2.48
CA GLN A 209 19.09 7.55 -3.42
C GLN A 209 18.66 7.33 -4.88
N VAL A 210 17.92 6.26 -5.18
CA VAL A 210 17.49 5.93 -6.54
C VAL A 210 16.50 6.98 -7.04
N ASP A 211 16.75 7.51 -8.24
CA ASP A 211 15.79 8.36 -8.93
C ASP A 211 14.61 7.50 -9.41
N ASN A 212 13.50 7.60 -8.69
CA ASN A 212 12.26 6.90 -9.00
C ASN A 212 11.09 7.83 -8.67
N PRO A 213 10.01 7.89 -9.49
CA PRO A 213 8.86 8.75 -9.23
C PRO A 213 8.11 8.40 -7.92
N TYR A 214 8.26 7.18 -7.41
CA TYR A 214 7.74 6.73 -6.12
C TYR A 214 8.73 6.90 -4.96
N ASN A 215 9.89 7.52 -5.18
CA ASN A 215 10.84 7.77 -4.09
C ASN A 215 10.36 8.93 -3.20
N SER A 216 9.52 8.58 -2.22
CA SER A 216 8.95 9.52 -1.24
C SER A 216 9.96 10.08 -0.22
N TYR A 217 11.22 9.63 -0.28
CA TYR A 217 12.32 10.22 0.48
C TYR A 217 12.90 11.47 -0.19
N GLN A 218 12.87 11.51 -1.52
CA GLN A 218 13.44 12.61 -2.31
C GLN A 218 12.36 13.52 -2.92
N ARG A 219 11.14 12.99 -3.09
CA ARG A 219 10.02 13.70 -3.73
C ARG A 219 8.98 14.11 -2.69
N MET A 220 8.52 15.34 -2.82
CA MET A 220 7.45 15.91 -1.99
C MET A 220 6.08 15.54 -2.54
N GLY A 221 5.09 15.48 -1.66
CA GLY A 221 3.70 15.21 -2.04
C GLY A 221 3.38 13.72 -2.16
N LEU A 222 2.27 13.44 -2.85
CA LEU A 222 1.79 12.08 -3.08
C LEU A 222 2.59 11.37 -4.18
N PRO A 223 2.71 10.02 -4.13
CA PRO A 223 3.18 9.26 -5.27
C PRO A 223 2.25 9.41 -6.48
N PRO A 224 2.71 9.06 -7.70
CA PRO A 224 1.92 9.22 -8.92
C PRO A 224 0.60 8.43 -8.93
N THR A 225 0.54 7.30 -8.22
CA THR A 225 -0.63 6.41 -8.15
C THR A 225 -0.78 5.85 -6.73
N PRO A 226 -1.93 5.22 -6.42
CA PRO A 226 -2.01 4.26 -5.31
C PRO A 226 -0.94 3.17 -5.41
N ILE A 227 -0.55 2.60 -4.28
CA ILE A 227 0.53 1.59 -4.18
C ILE A 227 0.03 0.17 -3.82
N ASP A 228 -1.27 0.04 -3.60
CA ASP A 228 -2.02 -1.20 -3.44
C ASP A 228 -3.52 -0.93 -3.62
N ASN A 229 -4.37 -1.94 -3.40
CA ASN A 229 -5.82 -1.80 -3.35
C ASN A 229 -6.30 -1.75 -1.88
N PRO A 230 -6.66 -0.55 -1.36
CA PRO A 230 -7.02 -0.37 0.04
C PRO A 230 -8.44 -0.86 0.35
N GLY A 231 -8.67 -1.22 1.61
CA GLY A 231 -9.99 -1.53 2.13
C GLY A 231 -10.81 -0.27 2.48
N GLU A 232 -12.06 -0.50 2.87
CA GLU A 232 -12.98 0.57 3.30
C GLU A 232 -12.49 1.28 4.57
N ASP A 233 -11.85 0.54 5.49
CA ASP A 233 -11.36 1.09 6.76
C ASP A 233 -10.19 2.06 6.55
N ALA A 234 -9.28 1.77 5.62
CA ALA A 234 -8.20 2.67 5.26
C ALA A 234 -8.75 3.97 4.65
N LEU A 235 -9.72 3.89 3.74
CA LEU A 235 -10.36 5.10 3.20
C LEU A 235 -11.07 5.89 4.30
N ARG A 236 -11.81 5.21 5.20
CA ARG A 236 -12.51 5.86 6.31
C ARG A 236 -11.52 6.57 7.24
N ALA A 237 -10.35 5.99 7.48
CA ALA A 237 -9.28 6.62 8.27
C ALA A 237 -8.72 7.88 7.60
N VAL A 238 -8.66 7.95 6.27
CA VAL A 238 -8.27 9.17 5.53
C VAL A 238 -9.35 10.24 5.59
N MET A 239 -10.63 9.85 5.52
CA MET A 239 -11.74 10.79 5.63
C MET A 239 -11.94 11.31 7.06
N ASN A 240 -11.62 10.48 8.06
CA ASN A 240 -11.80 10.76 9.49
C ASN A 240 -10.51 10.46 10.27
N PRO A 241 -9.42 11.18 9.99
CA PRO A 241 -8.14 10.94 10.66
C PRO A 241 -8.22 11.32 12.13
N ALA A 242 -7.53 10.56 12.98
CA ALA A 242 -7.45 10.85 14.41
C ALA A 242 -6.93 12.28 14.64
N PRO A 243 -7.45 13.05 15.62
CA PRO A 243 -6.89 14.35 15.95
C PRO A 243 -5.47 14.17 16.51
N GLY A 244 -4.54 15.01 16.08
CA GLY A 244 -3.16 14.97 16.54
C GLY A 244 -2.20 15.69 15.59
N ASP A 245 -1.05 16.08 16.09
CA ASP A 245 -0.01 16.82 15.36
C ASP A 245 1.18 15.93 14.95
N TRP A 246 1.04 14.61 15.12
CA TRP A 246 2.09 13.64 14.85
C TRP A 246 2.65 13.76 13.43
N LEU A 247 3.97 13.61 13.34
CA LEU A 247 4.73 13.64 12.09
C LEU A 247 5.52 12.35 11.88
N TYR A 248 5.68 11.56 12.93
CA TYR A 248 6.50 10.36 12.92
C TYR A 248 5.75 9.24 13.59
N PHE A 249 5.98 8.02 13.11
CA PHE A 249 5.56 6.81 13.80
C PHE A 249 6.59 5.71 13.61
N VAL A 250 6.61 4.76 14.54
CA VAL A 250 7.43 3.56 14.44
C VAL A 250 6.80 2.46 15.29
N MET A 251 6.78 1.23 14.75
CA MET A 251 6.49 0.05 15.54
C MET A 251 7.73 -0.33 16.36
N VAL A 252 7.66 -0.15 17.67
CA VAL A 252 8.76 -0.49 18.60
C VAL A 252 8.80 -2.00 18.85
N LYS A 253 7.63 -2.61 18.99
CA LYS A 253 7.41 -4.07 19.06
C LYS A 253 5.98 -4.38 18.57
N PRO A 254 5.64 -5.65 18.26
CA PRO A 254 4.29 -6.01 17.83
C PRO A 254 3.24 -5.51 18.84
N GLY A 255 2.25 -4.78 18.33
CA GLY A 255 1.21 -4.15 19.14
C GLY A 255 1.60 -2.82 19.82
N ASP A 256 2.83 -2.34 19.65
CA ASP A 256 3.32 -1.06 20.19
C ASP A 256 3.83 -0.17 19.04
N THR A 257 2.89 0.56 18.43
CA THR A 257 3.19 1.61 17.45
C THR A 257 3.13 2.96 18.16
N ARG A 258 4.27 3.67 18.19
CA ARG A 258 4.38 4.98 18.83
C ARG A 258 4.31 6.08 17.79
N PHE A 259 3.61 7.16 18.13
CA PHE A 259 3.39 8.33 17.29
C PHE A 259 3.88 9.57 18.02
N THR A 260 4.63 10.44 17.34
CA THR A 260 5.17 11.66 17.94
C THR A 260 5.30 12.77 16.89
N ALA A 261 5.22 14.03 17.35
CA ALA A 261 5.56 15.21 16.56
C ALA A 261 7.05 15.60 16.74
N ASP A 262 7.73 15.07 17.77
CA ASP A 262 9.13 15.36 18.07
C ASP A 262 10.08 14.37 17.38
N TYR A 263 10.98 14.91 16.56
CA TYR A 263 12.00 14.12 15.89
C TYR A 263 12.98 13.47 16.86
N ALA A 264 13.36 14.13 17.96
CA ALA A 264 14.28 13.57 18.95
C ALA A 264 13.64 12.36 19.66
N GLU A 265 12.35 12.44 19.98
CA GLU A 265 11.58 11.30 20.48
C GLU A 265 11.49 10.17 19.45
N HIS A 266 11.24 10.50 18.18
CA HIS A 266 11.21 9.49 17.13
C HIS A 266 12.54 8.74 17.01
N GLN A 267 13.68 9.43 17.10
CA GLN A 267 15.00 8.78 17.10
C GLN A 267 15.21 7.84 18.29
N ARG A 268 14.71 8.20 19.49
CA ARG A 268 14.74 7.30 20.66
C ARG A 268 13.89 6.05 20.41
N ASN A 269 12.68 6.22 19.88
CA ASN A 269 11.79 5.10 19.55
C ASN A 269 12.39 4.18 18.47
N LEU A 270 13.10 4.74 17.48
CA LEU A 270 13.84 3.96 16.46
C LEU A 270 14.98 3.14 17.07
N ALA A 271 15.74 3.73 18.00
CA ALA A 271 16.81 3.02 18.70
C ALA A 271 16.28 1.85 19.53
N GLU A 272 15.15 2.05 20.22
CA GLU A 272 14.46 0.99 20.98
C GLU A 272 13.94 -0.12 20.04
N ALA A 273 13.31 0.25 18.93
CA ALA A 273 12.86 -0.71 17.91
C ALA A 273 14.02 -1.51 17.31
N ALA A 274 15.20 -0.90 17.13
CA ALA A 274 16.40 -1.59 16.67
C ALA A 274 16.92 -2.59 17.71
N ALA A 275 16.94 -2.22 19.00
CA ALA A 275 17.34 -3.11 20.08
C ALA A 275 16.42 -4.34 20.17
N HIS A 276 15.10 -4.17 20.08
CA HIS A 276 14.14 -5.27 20.07
C HIS A 276 14.28 -6.22 18.88
N ARG A 277 14.69 -5.71 17.71
CA ARG A 277 14.96 -6.56 16.53
C ARG A 277 16.22 -7.40 16.74
N GLN A 278 17.27 -6.82 17.33
CA GLN A 278 18.52 -7.54 17.62
C GLN A 278 18.33 -8.66 18.65
N SER A 279 17.50 -8.44 19.67
CA SER A 279 17.20 -9.47 20.68
C SER A 279 16.32 -10.61 20.17
N ARG A 280 15.66 -10.44 19.01
CA ARG A 280 14.76 -11.42 18.40
C ARG A 280 15.38 -12.27 17.30
N SER A 281 16.53 -11.86 16.77
CA SER A 281 17.32 -12.72 15.91
C SER A 281 17.74 -13.94 16.72
N PRO A 282 17.38 -15.17 16.33
CA PRO A 282 17.75 -16.34 17.11
C PRO A 282 19.27 -16.42 17.25
N GLN A 283 19.70 -16.82 18.43
CA GLN A 283 21.01 -17.40 18.71
C GLN A 283 21.15 -18.68 17.86
N SER A 284 21.28 -18.53 16.54
CA SER A 284 21.52 -19.62 15.59
C SER A 284 23.01 -19.70 15.31
N ALA A 285 23.78 -20.08 16.35
CA ALA A 285 25.14 -20.58 16.23
C ALA A 285 25.60 -21.10 17.60
N THR A 286 25.25 -22.34 17.90
CA THR A 286 26.11 -23.31 18.59
C THR A 286 25.57 -24.69 18.29
#